data_AF-K0CF42-F1
#
_entry.id   AF-K0CF42-F1
#
_cell.length_a   1.000
_cell.length_b   1.000
_cell.length_c   1.000
_cell.angle_alpha   90.00
_cell.angle_beta   90.00
_cell.angle_gamma   90.00
#
_symmetry.space_group_name_H-M   'P 1'
#
loop_
_entity.id
_entity.type
_entity.pdbx_description
1 polymer ?
#
loop_
_entity_poly.entity_id
_entity_poly.type
_entity_poly.pdbx_seq_one_letter_code
_entity_poly.pdbx_strand_id
1 'polypeptide(L)'
;MAELEVSRSGDPEQGSFLCGSVLVAPRWVLTAAHCVRGQSGSQLKPEQLFVALGSADRDGEPAERWPVRAVHVHPHFVYGVFYNDLALLQIRGESALAALDLAKNREMQALIDGAAERALTAYGWGTTESGSAPRMLHQVALDYITPERCARHWSNLTDQQLCAGELQRQGEPGRDTCRGDSGGPLVYRYDGRSWLAGITSYGPPQCATPEVPGVYTRVSDYLAWLESTSGDDLVDLHSRPLGGRRYYSPPGETLTLSLRLENQSRVNAAHRVGARIDHDQGVRISADELACSDHDGYSLCRGDASLARGASSGDYRLRVQSSTGATVQSRLWIWPDSAAHDYYRLERDAVTAIFSDQPDLLMAGTQRLNGDTVTLEARLINRATHFPAQDAWLSFRIPQGWSWKSLPEGCSGGAVVRCQLGDLAEGAQASRLLVIEGEGEGRVYLDGGSSSGDFPAGDTQLSFLPSQARAETPRAEAGGSGGGGALGLGWWLILLIYGLSTRLK
;
A
#
# COMPACT_ATOMS: atom_id res chain seq x y z
N MET A 1 17.52 6.82 0.10
CA MET A 1 18.35 6.97 1.30
C MET A 1 19.25 8.18 1.11
N ALA A 2 19.60 8.87 2.19
CA ALA A 2 20.40 10.09 2.16
C ALA A 2 21.59 9.97 3.11
N GLU A 3 22.74 10.50 2.72
CA GLU A 3 23.92 10.59 3.58
C GLU A 3 24.04 12.01 4.13
N LEU A 4 24.23 12.11 5.45
CA LEU A 4 24.53 13.36 6.12
C LEU A 4 26.03 13.47 6.31
N GLU A 5 26.62 14.47 5.67
CA GLU A 5 28.05 14.74 5.70
C GLU A 5 28.35 15.95 6.58
N VAL A 6 29.35 15.81 7.45
CA VAL A 6 29.83 16.90 8.30
C VAL A 6 31.20 17.38 7.85
N SER A 7 31.29 18.65 7.49
CA SER A 7 32.53 19.36 7.17
C SER A 7 32.86 20.41 8.23
N ARG A 8 34.06 20.31 8.84
CA ARG A 8 34.51 21.31 9.82
C ARG A 8 34.94 22.63 9.19
N SER A 9 35.33 22.61 7.91
CA SER A 9 35.70 23.80 7.14
C SER A 9 34.51 24.43 6.40
N GLY A 10 33.37 23.73 6.33
CA GLY A 10 32.22 24.13 5.51
C GLY A 10 32.41 23.85 4.01
N ASP A 11 33.48 23.15 3.65
CA ASP A 11 33.73 22.64 2.30
C ASP A 11 33.32 21.16 2.23
N PRO A 12 32.35 20.78 1.38
CA PRO A 12 31.89 19.40 1.27
C PRO A 12 32.99 18.43 0.82
N GLU A 13 34.01 18.91 0.11
CA GLU A 13 35.17 18.10 -0.31
C GLU A 13 36.09 17.69 0.87
N GLN A 14 35.87 18.27 2.04
CA GLN A 14 36.65 18.04 3.26
C GLN A 14 35.80 17.41 4.39
N GLY A 15 34.66 16.81 4.05
CA GLY A 15 33.80 16.10 5.00
C GLY A 15 34.49 14.89 5.65
N SER A 16 34.17 14.59 6.92
CA SER A 16 34.85 13.51 7.65
C SER A 16 33.97 12.65 8.56
N PHE A 17 32.73 13.06 8.84
CA PHE A 17 31.80 12.30 9.70
C PHE A 17 30.48 12.09 8.96
N LEU A 18 30.00 10.85 8.95
CA LEU A 18 28.88 10.39 8.14
C LEU A 18 27.81 9.78 9.04
N CYS A 19 26.58 10.24 8.86
CA CYS A 19 25.38 9.63 9.41
C CYS A 19 24.42 9.29 8.27
N GLY A 20 23.55 8.31 8.50
CA GLY A 20 22.38 8.11 7.68
C GLY A 20 21.36 9.23 7.85
N SER A 21 20.55 9.42 6.83
CA SER A 21 19.39 10.30 6.85
C SER A 21 18.38 9.86 5.78
N VAL A 22 17.22 10.51 5.74
CA VAL A 22 16.15 10.18 4.79
C VAL A 22 15.41 11.42 4.35
N LEU A 23 15.19 11.55 3.03
CA LEU A 23 14.35 12.59 2.44
C LEU A 23 12.89 12.30 2.74
N VAL A 24 12.21 13.22 3.42
CA VAL A 24 10.80 13.10 3.85
C VAL A 24 9.87 14.12 3.20
N ALA A 25 10.45 15.15 2.57
CA ALA A 25 9.81 16.03 1.59
C ALA A 25 10.91 16.69 0.73
N PRO A 26 10.59 17.36 -0.40
CA PRO A 26 11.58 17.91 -1.32
C PRO A 26 12.65 18.80 -0.66
N ARG A 27 12.33 19.43 0.46
CA ARG A 27 13.23 20.34 1.19
C ARG A 27 13.64 19.85 2.57
N TRP A 28 13.14 18.68 2.99
CA TRP A 28 13.20 18.24 4.37
C TRP A 28 13.79 16.83 4.47
N VAL A 29 14.84 16.72 5.29
CA VAL A 29 15.59 15.49 5.52
C VAL A 29 15.56 15.19 7.02
N LEU A 30 15.19 13.96 7.37
CA LEU A 30 15.13 13.48 8.74
C LEU A 30 16.38 12.66 9.07
N THR A 31 16.91 12.84 10.28
CA THR A 31 18.07 12.10 10.81
C THR A 31 17.99 12.02 12.34
N ALA A 32 18.98 11.42 13.00
CA ALA A 32 19.08 11.38 14.46
C ALA A 32 19.62 12.71 15.01
N ALA A 33 19.18 13.11 16.20
CA ALA A 33 19.64 14.34 16.84
C ALA A 33 21.13 14.26 17.20
N HIS A 34 21.62 13.10 17.63
CA HIS A 34 23.02 12.92 17.98
C HIS A 34 23.97 13.10 16.78
N CYS A 35 23.49 12.92 15.55
CA CYS A 35 24.29 13.15 14.33
C CYS A 35 24.60 14.62 14.08
N VAL A 36 23.76 15.53 14.58
CA VAL A 36 23.88 16.98 14.39
C VAL A 36 24.30 17.69 15.67
N ARG A 37 24.83 16.93 16.64
CA ARG A 37 25.48 17.47 17.84
C ARG A 37 26.96 17.11 17.86
N GLY A 38 27.80 18.10 18.08
CA GLY A 38 29.24 17.91 18.27
C GLY A 38 29.56 17.16 19.57
N GLN A 39 30.83 16.80 19.75
CA GLN A 39 31.30 16.01 20.90
C GLN A 39 31.03 16.66 22.27
N SER A 40 30.85 17.99 22.32
CA SER A 40 30.47 18.73 23.53
C SER A 40 28.95 18.76 23.78
N GLY A 41 28.15 18.09 22.95
CA GLY A 41 26.69 18.15 22.98
C GLY A 41 26.11 19.46 22.42
N SER A 42 26.92 20.32 21.81
CA SER A 42 26.48 21.53 21.11
C SER A 42 25.96 21.22 19.71
N GLN A 43 24.95 21.93 19.24
CA GLN A 43 24.42 21.72 17.89
C GLN A 43 25.44 22.19 16.83
N LEU A 44 25.63 21.37 15.78
CA LEU A 44 26.44 21.74 14.61
C LEU A 44 25.75 22.85 13.82
N LYS A 45 26.54 23.75 13.25
CA LYS A 45 26.00 24.85 12.45
C LYS A 45 25.59 24.36 11.05
N PRO A 46 24.54 24.92 10.42
CA PRO A 46 24.11 24.51 9.08
C PRO A 46 25.23 24.56 8.03
N GLU A 47 26.15 25.52 8.12
CA GLU A 47 27.26 25.66 7.16
C GLU A 47 28.27 24.51 7.22
N GLN A 48 28.19 23.68 8.25
CA GLN A 48 29.04 22.50 8.43
C GLN A 48 28.41 21.22 7.90
N LEU A 49 27.18 21.29 7.34
CA LEU A 49 26.38 20.12 7.02
C LEU A 49 25.95 20.12 5.56
N PHE A 50 26.10 18.95 4.93
CA PHE A 50 25.65 18.67 3.57
C PHE A 50 24.84 17.37 3.56
N VAL A 51 23.88 17.29 2.66
CA VAL A 51 23.11 16.06 2.42
C VAL A 51 23.38 15.58 1.00
N ALA A 52 23.90 14.37 0.88
CA ALA A 52 24.02 13.65 -0.38
C ALA A 52 22.82 12.72 -0.58
N LEU A 53 22.20 12.79 -1.76
CA LEU A 53 21.00 12.05 -2.11
C LEU A 53 21.22 11.20 -3.36
N GLY A 54 20.64 10.00 -3.36
CA GLY A 54 20.52 9.18 -4.58
C GLY A 54 21.77 8.40 -4.99
N SER A 55 22.79 8.29 -4.12
CA SER A 55 23.91 7.37 -4.35
C SER A 55 23.71 6.03 -3.65
N ALA A 56 24.16 4.95 -4.30
CA ALA A 56 24.41 3.66 -3.64
C ALA A 56 25.90 3.43 -3.38
N ASP A 57 26.77 4.26 -3.94
CA ASP A 57 28.22 4.20 -3.78
C ASP A 57 28.66 5.41 -2.95
N ARG A 58 29.14 5.16 -1.73
CA ARG A 58 29.56 6.21 -0.79
C ARG A 58 30.71 7.06 -1.34
N ASP A 59 31.60 6.46 -2.12
CA ASP A 59 32.76 7.16 -2.70
C ASP A 59 32.45 7.66 -4.13
N GLY A 60 31.22 7.46 -4.61
CA GLY A 60 30.74 7.92 -5.90
C GLY A 60 30.06 9.28 -5.81
N GLU A 61 29.90 9.94 -6.96
CA GLU A 61 29.16 11.20 -7.04
C GLU A 61 27.67 10.96 -6.77
N PRO A 62 27.06 11.64 -5.79
CA PRO A 62 25.63 11.54 -5.54
C PRO A 62 24.82 12.21 -6.66
N ALA A 63 23.58 11.78 -6.84
CA ALA A 63 22.67 12.40 -7.80
C ALA A 63 22.40 13.87 -7.46
N GLU A 64 22.30 14.18 -6.16
CA GLU A 64 22.18 15.54 -5.65
C GLU A 64 23.01 15.70 -4.38
N ARG A 65 23.65 16.86 -4.20
CA ARG A 65 24.37 17.23 -2.98
C ARG A 65 23.97 18.63 -2.57
N TRP A 66 23.34 18.76 -1.40
CA TRP A 66 22.75 20.02 -0.95
C TRP A 66 23.37 20.53 0.35
N PRO A 67 23.73 21.82 0.44
CA PRO A 67 24.04 22.44 1.72
C PRO A 67 22.80 22.51 2.61
N VAL A 68 22.98 22.36 3.91
CA VAL A 68 21.92 22.55 4.89
C VAL A 68 21.66 24.04 5.12
N ARG A 69 20.38 24.41 5.15
CA ARG A 69 19.88 25.75 5.47
C ARG A 69 19.60 25.91 6.95
N ALA A 70 18.97 24.92 7.57
CA ALA A 70 18.58 24.97 8.97
C ALA A 70 18.62 23.57 9.60
N VAL A 71 18.91 23.53 10.91
CA VAL A 71 18.99 22.31 11.72
C VAL A 71 18.01 22.45 12.88
N HIS A 72 17.04 21.55 12.95
CA HIS A 72 16.02 21.54 13.98
C HIS A 72 16.12 20.25 14.79
N VAL A 73 16.82 20.31 15.94
CA VAL A 73 16.85 19.21 16.90
C VAL A 73 15.56 19.21 17.71
N HIS A 74 14.99 18.03 17.98
CA HIS A 74 13.82 17.94 18.85
C HIS A 74 14.09 18.60 20.22
N PRO A 75 13.22 19.48 20.73
CA PRO A 75 13.50 20.32 21.90
C PRO A 75 13.74 19.51 23.18
N HIS A 76 13.16 18.31 23.27
CA HIS A 76 13.34 17.39 24.40
C HIS A 76 14.38 16.29 24.14
N PHE A 77 15.29 16.48 23.18
CA PHE A 77 16.38 15.54 22.97
C PHE A 77 17.32 15.51 24.19
N VAL A 78 17.52 14.33 24.78
CA VAL A 78 18.42 14.13 25.93
C VAL A 78 19.68 13.39 25.49
N TYR A 79 20.78 14.13 25.43
CA TYR A 79 22.09 13.58 25.07
C TYR A 79 22.55 12.52 26.09
N GLY A 80 23.12 11.41 25.60
CA GLY A 80 23.65 10.31 26.41
C GLY A 80 22.65 9.16 26.65
N VAL A 81 21.35 9.45 26.78
CA VAL A 81 20.29 8.42 26.87
C VAL A 81 19.43 8.32 25.61
N PHE A 82 19.64 9.22 24.65
CA PHE A 82 19.03 9.21 23.32
C PHE A 82 17.49 9.24 23.32
N TYR A 83 16.89 9.93 24.30
CA TYR A 83 15.46 10.21 24.28
C TYR A 83 15.14 11.30 23.27
N ASN A 84 14.07 11.13 22.50
CA ASN A 84 13.69 12.03 21.41
C ASN A 84 14.86 12.29 20.43
N ASP A 85 15.54 11.22 20.02
CA ASP A 85 16.72 11.29 19.15
C ASP A 85 16.33 11.42 17.68
N LEU A 86 15.86 12.61 17.32
CA LEU A 86 15.56 13.01 15.95
C LEU A 86 15.86 14.49 15.69
N ALA A 87 16.28 14.79 14.47
CA ALA A 87 16.48 16.14 13.96
C ALA A 87 15.99 16.26 12.52
N LEU A 88 15.35 17.40 12.22
CA LEU A 88 14.85 17.74 10.91
C LEU A 88 15.76 18.80 10.27
N LEU A 89 16.22 18.53 9.06
CA LEU A 89 17.12 19.39 8.31
C LEU A 89 16.37 20.00 7.13
N GLN A 90 16.47 21.33 7.00
CA GLN A 90 16.03 22.01 5.79
C GLN A 90 17.22 22.13 4.84
N ILE A 91 17.12 21.61 3.62
CA ILE A 91 18.16 21.81 2.60
C ILE A 91 17.97 23.15 1.87
N ARG A 92 19.04 23.68 1.26
CA ARG A 92 18.97 24.96 0.52
C ARG A 92 18.19 24.88 -0.80
N GLY A 93 18.11 23.71 -1.41
CA GLY A 93 17.37 23.47 -2.67
C GLY A 93 16.05 22.74 -2.47
N GLU A 94 15.48 22.26 -3.57
CA GLU A 94 14.37 21.32 -3.61
C GLU A 94 14.83 20.09 -4.39
N SER A 95 14.76 18.92 -3.77
CA SER A 95 15.16 17.66 -4.38
C SER A 95 14.12 17.19 -5.40
N ALA A 96 14.58 16.69 -6.55
CA ALA A 96 13.73 16.05 -7.55
C ALA A 96 13.49 14.56 -7.23
N LEU A 97 14.21 14.02 -6.23
CA LEU A 97 14.08 12.63 -5.80
C LEU A 97 12.80 12.42 -4.98
N ALA A 98 12.27 11.20 -5.04
CA ALA A 98 11.10 10.82 -4.27
C ALA A 98 11.42 10.78 -2.77
N ALA A 99 10.63 11.52 -1.99
CA ALA A 99 10.61 11.42 -0.53
C ALA A 99 9.93 10.11 -0.09
N LEU A 100 10.30 9.61 1.09
CA LEU A 100 9.69 8.44 1.70
C LEU A 100 8.50 8.86 2.59
N ASP A 101 7.36 8.21 2.39
CA ASP A 101 6.18 8.45 3.22
C ASP A 101 6.41 8.05 4.69
N LEU A 102 5.80 8.77 5.62
CA LEU A 102 5.97 8.55 7.06
C LEU A 102 4.93 7.57 7.59
N ALA A 103 5.35 6.58 8.40
CA ALA A 103 4.40 5.66 9.02
C ALA A 103 3.48 6.38 10.01
N LYS A 104 2.18 6.09 9.97
CA LYS A 104 1.23 6.46 11.04
C LYS A 104 1.00 5.29 11.99
N ASN A 105 0.23 5.55 13.04
CA ASN A 105 -0.15 4.53 14.02
C ASN A 105 -0.83 3.30 13.38
N ARG A 106 -1.55 3.48 12.26
CA ARG A 106 -2.15 2.38 11.52
C ARG A 106 -1.10 1.40 10.99
N GLU A 107 -0.07 1.90 10.32
CA GLU A 107 0.99 1.08 9.75
C GLU A 107 1.81 0.42 10.88
N MET A 108 2.04 1.15 11.97
CA MET A 108 2.67 0.58 13.15
C MET A 108 1.82 -0.52 13.78
N GLN A 109 0.50 -0.35 13.84
CA GLN A 109 -0.42 -1.39 14.34
C GLN A 109 -0.42 -2.61 13.41
N ALA A 110 -0.45 -2.41 12.09
CA ALA A 110 -0.39 -3.50 11.13
C ALA A 110 0.94 -4.27 11.22
N LEU A 111 2.05 -3.59 11.47
CA LEU A 111 3.35 -4.21 11.75
C LEU A 111 3.31 -5.03 13.05
N ILE A 112 2.70 -4.50 14.11
CA ILE A 112 2.59 -5.17 15.42
C ILE A 112 1.67 -6.40 15.33
N ASP A 113 0.47 -6.25 14.77
CA ASP A 113 -0.53 -7.32 14.63
C ASP A 113 -0.07 -8.38 13.63
N GLY A 114 0.59 -7.93 12.57
CA GLY A 114 1.05 -8.79 11.48
C GLY A 114 2.33 -9.54 11.81
N ALA A 115 3.12 -9.07 12.80
CA ALA A 115 4.42 -9.58 13.26
C ALA A 115 5.17 -10.43 12.21
N ALA A 116 5.20 -9.91 10.97
CA ALA A 116 5.66 -10.68 9.84
C ALA A 116 7.19 -10.73 9.94
N GLU A 117 7.73 -11.94 9.87
CA GLU A 117 9.17 -12.14 9.84
C GLU A 117 9.79 -11.23 8.78
N ARG A 118 10.82 -10.48 9.17
CA ARG A 118 11.58 -9.59 8.30
C ARG A 118 10.78 -8.48 7.60
N ALA A 119 9.70 -8.01 8.22
CA ALA A 119 8.87 -6.91 7.69
C ALA A 119 9.56 -5.54 7.65
N LEU A 120 10.64 -5.36 8.42
CA LEU A 120 11.39 -4.12 8.49
C LEU A 120 12.66 -4.23 7.65
N THR A 121 13.09 -3.14 7.03
CA THR A 121 14.37 -3.08 6.31
C THR A 121 15.13 -1.84 6.74
N ALA A 122 16.34 -2.02 7.26
CA ALA A 122 17.27 -0.92 7.51
C ALA A 122 18.25 -0.76 6.35
N TYR A 123 18.73 0.47 6.17
CA TYR A 123 19.64 0.88 5.08
C TYR A 123 20.82 1.64 5.64
N GLY A 124 22.02 1.38 5.11
CA GLY A 124 23.17 2.22 5.41
C GLY A 124 24.54 1.71 4.92
N TRP A 125 25.55 2.52 5.22
CA TRP A 125 26.98 2.25 4.97
C TRP A 125 27.75 2.05 6.27
N GLY A 126 27.05 1.72 7.34
CA GLY A 126 27.64 1.45 8.65
C GLY A 126 28.60 0.28 8.62
N THR A 127 29.53 0.29 9.59
CA THR A 127 30.55 -0.73 9.75
C THR A 127 29.92 -2.11 9.80
N THR A 128 30.35 -3.01 8.93
CA THR A 128 29.93 -4.42 9.00
C THR A 128 30.65 -5.16 10.13
N GLU A 129 30.27 -6.42 10.36
CA GLU A 129 30.96 -7.37 11.25
C GLU A 129 32.47 -7.49 11.00
N SER A 130 32.95 -7.14 9.80
CA SER A 130 34.37 -7.09 9.44
C SER A 130 35.12 -5.86 10.00
N GLY A 131 34.41 -4.93 10.65
CA GLY A 131 34.95 -3.66 11.13
C GLY A 131 35.15 -2.61 10.04
N SER A 132 34.84 -2.93 8.79
CA SER A 132 34.92 -2.01 7.65
C SER A 132 33.54 -1.47 7.25
N ALA A 133 33.49 -0.17 6.97
CA ALA A 133 32.31 0.49 6.43
C ALA A 133 32.24 0.26 4.91
N PRO A 134 31.22 -0.44 4.40
CA PRO A 134 31.13 -0.83 3.00
C PRO A 134 31.03 0.40 2.12
N ARG A 135 31.61 0.31 0.92
CA ARG A 135 31.50 1.35 -0.11
C ARG A 135 30.09 1.39 -0.71
N MET A 136 29.53 0.21 -0.98
CA MET A 136 28.18 0.09 -1.52
C MET A 136 27.14 0.13 -0.39
N LEU A 137 25.95 0.63 -0.70
CA LEU A 137 24.82 0.67 0.22
C LEU A 137 24.36 -0.75 0.53
N HIS A 138 24.30 -1.09 1.82
CA HIS A 138 23.72 -2.32 2.29
C HIS A 138 22.29 -2.12 2.76
N GLN A 139 21.54 -3.23 2.73
CA GLN A 139 20.25 -3.33 3.36
C GLN A 139 20.16 -4.62 4.18
N VAL A 140 19.42 -4.56 5.28
CA VAL A 140 19.18 -5.71 6.14
C VAL A 140 17.70 -5.79 6.48
N ALA A 141 17.11 -6.97 6.30
CA ALA A 141 15.75 -7.23 6.71
C ALA A 141 15.73 -7.69 8.18
N LEU A 142 14.88 -7.08 9.00
CA LEU A 142 14.84 -7.21 10.45
C LEU A 142 13.42 -7.54 10.91
N ASP A 143 13.32 -8.25 12.03
CA ASP A 143 12.06 -8.51 12.69
C ASP A 143 11.69 -7.34 13.61
N TYR A 144 10.40 -7.07 13.75
CA TYR A 144 9.90 -6.21 14.81
C TYR A 144 10.05 -6.91 16.17
N ILE A 145 10.56 -6.18 17.16
CA ILE A 145 10.76 -6.69 18.51
C ILE A 145 9.80 -5.99 19.46
N THR A 146 9.03 -6.77 20.21
CA THR A 146 8.08 -6.19 21.17
C THR A 146 8.80 -5.41 22.27
N PRO A 147 8.16 -4.37 22.83
CA PRO A 147 8.76 -3.59 23.92
C PRO A 147 9.22 -4.46 25.09
N GLU A 148 8.47 -5.49 25.46
CA GLU A 148 8.78 -6.39 26.58
C GLU A 148 10.04 -7.22 26.32
N ARG A 149 10.23 -7.67 25.08
CA ARG A 149 11.44 -8.39 24.70
C ARG A 149 12.63 -7.44 24.63
N CYS A 150 12.44 -6.25 24.07
CA CYS A 150 13.49 -5.25 23.96
C CYS A 150 13.98 -4.76 25.33
N ALA A 151 13.06 -4.58 26.29
CA ALA A 151 13.36 -4.15 27.66
C ALA A 151 14.22 -5.13 28.46
N ARG A 152 14.38 -6.38 27.99
CA ARG A 152 15.34 -7.34 28.59
C ARG A 152 16.80 -6.95 28.33
N HIS A 153 17.04 -6.16 27.28
CA HIS A 153 18.38 -5.73 26.87
C HIS A 153 18.63 -4.25 27.19
N TRP A 154 17.58 -3.44 27.25
CA TRP A 154 17.68 -2.00 27.43
C TRP A 154 16.80 -1.53 28.60
N SER A 155 17.40 -1.00 29.67
CA SER A 155 16.68 -0.63 30.90
C SER A 155 15.90 0.68 30.83
N ASN A 156 16.11 1.49 29.77
CA ASN A 156 15.65 2.87 29.68
C ASN A 156 14.75 3.11 28.45
N LEU A 157 14.08 2.08 27.92
CA LEU A 157 13.20 2.24 26.75
C LEU A 157 11.99 3.11 27.04
N THR A 158 11.56 3.86 26.03
CA THR A 158 10.34 4.67 26.02
C THR A 158 9.38 4.19 24.94
N ASP A 159 8.09 4.51 25.06
CA ASP A 159 7.08 4.14 24.05
C ASP A 159 7.34 4.79 22.67
N GLN A 160 8.06 5.92 22.68
CA GLN A 160 8.51 6.66 21.49
C GLN A 160 9.68 5.98 20.76
N GLN A 161 10.09 4.80 21.22
CA GLN A 161 11.09 3.97 20.59
C GLN A 161 10.47 2.67 20.10
N LEU A 162 11.12 2.07 19.12
CA LEU A 162 10.81 0.73 18.65
C LEU A 162 12.11 -0.04 18.48
N CYS A 163 12.00 -1.36 18.51
CA CYS A 163 13.15 -2.23 18.42
C CYS A 163 13.04 -3.15 17.21
N ALA A 164 14.15 -3.33 16.51
CA ALA A 164 14.25 -4.23 15.37
C ALA A 164 15.55 -5.03 15.46
N GLY A 165 15.51 -6.28 15.03
CA GLY A 165 16.67 -7.16 15.07
C GLY A 165 16.37 -8.48 14.39
N GLU A 166 17.42 -9.24 14.06
CA GLU A 166 17.26 -10.61 13.56
C GLU A 166 16.98 -11.57 14.72
N LEU A 167 15.82 -12.23 14.73
CA LEU A 167 15.43 -13.12 15.83
C LEU A 167 15.70 -14.60 15.57
N GLN A 168 15.96 -15.00 14.32
CA GLN A 168 15.64 -16.36 13.88
C GLN A 168 16.81 -17.28 13.54
N ARG A 169 18.06 -16.99 13.93
CA ARG A 169 19.15 -17.94 13.64
C ARG A 169 20.05 -18.24 14.83
N GLN A 170 19.68 -19.29 15.57
CA GLN A 170 20.63 -19.98 16.43
C GLN A 170 21.75 -20.55 15.56
N GLY A 171 22.97 -20.04 15.72
CA GLY A 171 24.16 -20.55 15.03
C GLY A 171 24.63 -19.79 13.78
N GLU A 172 23.95 -18.71 13.38
CA GLU A 172 24.50 -17.74 12.41
C GLU A 172 24.84 -16.42 13.10
N PRO A 173 25.78 -15.61 12.56
CA PRO A 173 25.98 -14.24 13.01
C PRO A 173 24.67 -13.45 12.96
N GLY A 174 24.42 -12.60 13.96
CA GLY A 174 23.28 -11.69 13.94
C GLY A 174 23.34 -10.75 12.72
N ARG A 175 22.23 -10.11 12.39
CA ARG A 175 22.22 -9.01 11.42
C ARG A 175 21.56 -7.80 12.09
N ASP A 176 22.18 -6.63 11.97
CA ASP A 176 21.77 -5.42 12.68
C ASP A 176 22.23 -4.17 11.92
N THR A 177 21.71 -3.02 12.32
CA THR A 177 22.31 -1.71 12.05
C THR A 177 23.55 -1.47 12.91
N CYS A 178 24.43 -0.61 12.43
CA CYS A 178 25.78 -0.49 12.93
C CYS A 178 26.28 0.96 13.02
N ARG A 179 27.49 1.14 13.54
CA ARG A 179 28.13 2.47 13.56
C ARG A 179 28.24 3.02 12.15
N GLY A 180 27.68 4.21 11.90
CA GLY A 180 27.59 4.82 10.56
C GLY A 180 26.22 4.65 9.90
N ASP A 181 25.34 3.80 10.43
CA ASP A 181 23.91 3.76 10.04
C ASP A 181 23.04 4.70 10.89
N SER A 182 23.62 5.30 11.93
CA SER A 182 22.99 6.29 12.81
C SER A 182 22.24 7.36 12.02
N GLY A 183 20.98 7.61 12.36
CA GLY A 183 20.12 8.54 11.64
C GLY A 183 19.50 7.99 10.35
N GLY A 184 19.91 6.80 9.91
CA GLY A 184 19.39 6.12 8.72
C GLY A 184 17.95 5.62 8.90
N PRO A 185 17.26 5.30 7.80
CA PRO A 185 15.87 4.90 7.83
C PRO A 185 15.68 3.42 8.18
N LEU A 186 14.71 3.15 9.05
CA LEU A 186 14.09 1.85 9.20
C LEU A 186 12.73 1.86 8.49
N VAL A 187 12.64 1.09 7.41
CA VAL A 187 11.52 1.10 6.48
C VAL A 187 10.61 -0.10 6.73
N TYR A 188 9.32 0.14 6.93
CA TYR A 188 8.30 -0.90 6.93
C TYR A 188 7.76 -1.09 5.51
N ARG A 189 7.82 -2.32 5.00
CA ARG A 189 7.26 -2.66 3.69
C ARG A 189 6.04 -3.55 3.82
N TYR A 190 4.94 -3.11 3.23
CA TYR A 190 3.71 -3.87 3.20
C TYR A 190 2.89 -3.51 1.97
N ASP A 191 2.35 -4.54 1.29
CA ASP A 191 1.46 -4.38 0.13
C ASP A 191 2.02 -3.44 -0.95
N GLY A 192 3.29 -3.65 -1.33
CA GLY A 192 3.98 -2.84 -2.35
C GLY A 192 4.37 -1.42 -1.90
N ARG A 193 4.06 -1.03 -0.65
CA ARG A 193 4.33 0.31 -0.10
C ARG A 193 5.47 0.30 0.90
N SER A 194 6.14 1.43 1.03
CA SER A 194 7.26 1.63 1.95
C SER A 194 6.98 2.84 2.84
N TRP A 195 7.08 2.65 4.15
CA TRP A 195 6.85 3.68 5.15
C TRP A 195 8.07 3.82 6.04
N LEU A 196 8.45 5.05 6.37
CA LEU A 196 9.46 5.30 7.39
C LEU A 196 8.88 5.00 8.78
N ALA A 197 9.22 3.84 9.32
CA ALA A 197 8.76 3.40 10.64
C ALA A 197 9.64 3.97 11.76
N GLY A 198 10.95 4.08 11.52
CA GLY A 198 11.88 4.57 12.52
C GLY A 198 13.16 5.19 11.97
N ILE A 199 13.89 5.85 12.87
CA ILE A 199 15.23 6.40 12.64
C ILE A 199 16.23 5.66 13.52
N THR A 200 17.31 5.15 12.94
CA THR A 200 18.37 4.44 13.67
C THR A 200 18.97 5.32 14.76
N SER A 201 18.88 4.91 16.03
CA SER A 201 19.33 5.73 17.16
C SER A 201 20.55 5.12 17.86
N TYR A 202 20.38 3.97 18.52
CA TYR A 202 21.48 3.28 19.19
C TYR A 202 21.28 1.77 19.17
N GLY A 203 22.36 1.03 19.43
CA GLY A 203 22.36 -0.42 19.41
C GLY A 203 23.53 -0.97 20.24
N PRO A 204 23.76 -2.29 20.18
CA PRO A 204 24.84 -2.93 20.91
C PRO A 204 26.22 -2.35 20.51
N PRO A 205 27.22 -2.38 21.41
CA PRO A 205 28.56 -1.85 21.11
C PRO A 205 29.25 -2.61 19.97
N GLN A 206 28.97 -3.91 19.87
CA GLN A 206 29.36 -4.77 18.77
C GLN A 206 28.18 -4.91 17.80
N CYS A 207 28.46 -4.60 16.53
CA CYS A 207 27.56 -4.87 15.42
C CYS A 207 27.08 -6.32 15.41
N ALA A 208 25.82 -6.53 15.01
CA ALA A 208 25.29 -7.87 14.80
C ALA A 208 25.38 -8.76 16.06
N THR A 209 25.34 -8.16 17.25
CA THR A 209 25.35 -8.93 18.51
C THR A 209 24.13 -9.86 18.52
N PRO A 210 24.34 -11.18 18.59
CA PRO A 210 23.23 -12.12 18.56
C PRO A 210 22.20 -11.80 19.64
N GLU A 211 20.93 -11.82 19.27
CA GLU A 211 19.78 -11.65 20.16
C GLU A 211 19.63 -10.27 20.83
N VAL A 212 20.53 -9.30 20.57
CA VAL A 212 20.41 -7.93 21.09
C VAL A 212 19.85 -7.01 19.99
N PRO A 213 18.63 -6.47 20.15
CA PRO A 213 18.02 -5.65 19.11
C PRO A 213 18.54 -4.21 19.11
N GLY A 214 18.61 -3.61 17.92
CA GLY A 214 18.81 -2.18 17.76
C GLY A 214 17.56 -1.38 18.15
N VAL A 215 17.77 -0.14 18.59
CA VAL A 215 16.72 0.79 19.01
C VAL A 215 16.62 1.96 18.03
N TYR A 216 15.39 2.25 17.64
CA TYR A 216 15.04 3.27 16.66
C TYR A 216 14.02 4.23 17.24
N THR A 217 14.12 5.51 16.88
CA THR A 217 13.10 6.51 17.20
C THR A 217 11.85 6.23 16.37
N ARG A 218 10.68 6.08 17.00
CA ARG A 218 9.40 5.76 16.33
C ARG A 218 8.80 6.99 15.67
N VAL A 219 8.79 7.04 14.34
CA VAL A 219 8.40 8.24 13.58
C VAL A 219 6.93 8.64 13.77
N SER A 220 6.03 7.66 13.93
CA SER A 220 4.59 7.90 14.09
C SER A 220 4.24 8.82 15.27
N ASP A 221 5.10 8.85 16.30
CA ASP A 221 4.89 9.62 17.52
C ASP A 221 5.35 11.07 17.40
N TYR A 222 6.09 11.41 16.34
CA TYR A 222 6.66 12.74 16.12
C TYR A 222 6.03 13.50 14.95
N LEU A 223 4.96 12.97 14.33
CA LEU A 223 4.30 13.63 13.19
C LEU A 223 3.89 15.09 13.50
N ALA A 224 3.36 15.35 14.70
CA ALA A 224 3.00 16.72 15.11
C ALA A 224 4.22 17.65 15.23
N TRP A 225 5.36 17.13 15.70
CA TRP A 225 6.60 17.91 15.76
C TRP A 225 7.18 18.15 14.37
N LEU A 226 7.14 17.16 13.48
CA LEU A 226 7.61 17.28 12.10
C LEU A 226 6.82 18.35 11.34
N GLU A 227 5.49 18.32 11.43
CA GLU A 227 4.62 19.34 10.87
C GLU A 227 4.91 20.73 11.45
N SER A 228 4.87 20.88 12.78
CA SER A 228 5.10 22.18 13.41
C SER A 228 6.48 22.76 13.11
N THR A 229 7.50 21.91 12.93
CA THR A 229 8.89 22.33 12.69
C THR A 229 9.12 22.69 11.23
N SER A 230 8.47 21.98 10.31
CA SER A 230 8.55 22.26 8.87
C SER A 230 7.75 23.49 8.43
N GLY A 231 6.94 24.06 9.33
CA GLY A 231 5.99 25.12 8.97
C GLY A 231 4.89 24.54 8.09
N ASP A 232 4.42 25.28 7.09
CA ASP A 232 3.33 24.82 6.21
C ASP A 232 3.81 23.86 5.08
N ASP A 233 5.02 23.31 5.15
CA ASP A 233 5.61 22.50 4.07
C ASP A 233 5.23 21.00 4.13
N LEU A 234 4.79 20.50 5.29
CA LEU A 234 4.34 19.12 5.46
C LEU A 234 2.85 19.08 5.83
N VAL A 235 2.08 18.29 5.08
CA VAL A 235 0.66 18.05 5.34
C VAL A 235 0.34 16.59 5.12
N ASP A 236 -0.87 16.21 5.49
CA ASP A 236 -1.45 14.90 5.27
C ASP A 236 -2.85 15.08 4.72
N LEU A 237 -3.00 14.79 3.43
CA LEU A 237 -4.26 14.98 2.71
C LEU A 237 -4.86 13.63 2.33
N HIS A 238 -6.18 13.56 2.46
CA HIS A 238 -6.92 12.36 2.10
C HIS A 238 -8.09 12.72 1.19
N SER A 239 -8.32 11.93 0.16
CA SER A 239 -9.58 11.96 -0.57
C SER A 239 -10.58 11.02 0.10
N ARG A 240 -11.85 11.40 0.11
CA ARG A 240 -12.92 10.47 0.46
C ARG A 240 -13.16 9.50 -0.70
N PRO A 241 -13.40 8.21 -0.41
CA PRO A 241 -13.76 7.25 -1.45
C PRO A 241 -14.98 7.73 -2.24
N LEU A 242 -14.89 7.66 -3.57
CA LEU A 242 -15.95 8.12 -4.46
C LEU A 242 -17.23 7.26 -4.40
N GLY A 243 -17.35 6.24 -3.54
CA GLY A 243 -18.55 5.42 -3.37
C GLY A 243 -18.75 4.32 -4.43
N GLY A 244 -18.41 4.58 -5.70
CA GLY A 244 -18.44 3.62 -6.80
C GLY A 244 -17.05 3.15 -7.26
N ARG A 245 -16.95 1.89 -7.74
CA ARG A 245 -15.72 1.35 -8.38
C ARG A 245 -15.69 1.57 -9.89
N ARG A 246 -16.85 1.60 -10.54
CA ARG A 246 -17.04 1.81 -11.98
C ARG A 246 -18.13 2.84 -12.20
N TYR A 247 -17.94 3.67 -13.21
CA TYR A 247 -18.86 4.70 -13.63
C TYR A 247 -19.02 4.63 -15.14
N TYR A 248 -20.25 4.75 -15.60
CA TYR A 248 -20.59 4.58 -16.99
C TYR A 248 -21.19 5.85 -17.58
N SER A 249 -20.88 6.12 -18.83
CA SER A 249 -21.42 7.24 -19.60
C SER A 249 -21.42 6.88 -21.09
N PRO A 250 -22.34 7.43 -21.90
CA PRO A 250 -22.23 7.34 -23.35
C PRO A 250 -20.96 8.06 -23.84
N PRO A 251 -20.37 7.64 -24.98
CA PRO A 251 -19.24 8.35 -25.57
C PRO A 251 -19.63 9.78 -25.96
N GLY A 252 -18.77 10.76 -25.63
CA GLY A 252 -19.02 12.18 -25.88
C GLY A 252 -19.86 12.88 -24.80
N GLU A 253 -20.47 12.14 -23.88
CA GLU A 253 -21.09 12.71 -22.69
C GLU A 253 -20.08 12.94 -21.56
N THR A 254 -20.52 13.68 -20.54
CA THR A 254 -19.67 14.05 -19.39
C THR A 254 -20.07 13.26 -18.17
N LEU A 255 -19.15 12.44 -17.69
CA LEU A 255 -19.29 11.79 -16.39
C LEU A 255 -18.90 12.78 -15.29
N THR A 256 -19.74 12.95 -14.27
CA THR A 256 -19.44 13.82 -13.12
C THR A 256 -19.18 12.99 -11.87
N LEU A 257 -18.01 13.20 -11.24
CA LEU A 257 -17.60 12.58 -9.99
C LEU A 257 -17.51 13.66 -8.89
N SER A 258 -17.92 13.34 -7.68
CA SER A 258 -17.86 14.27 -6.54
C SER A 258 -16.67 13.94 -5.65
N LEU A 259 -15.58 14.71 -5.78
CA LEU A 259 -14.38 14.56 -4.97
C LEU A 259 -14.47 15.42 -3.71
N ARG A 260 -14.20 14.83 -2.55
CA ARG A 260 -14.01 15.56 -1.30
C ARG A 260 -12.63 15.26 -0.73
N LEU A 261 -11.92 16.31 -0.33
CA LEU A 261 -10.61 16.23 0.29
C LEU A 261 -10.71 16.55 1.77
N GLU A 262 -9.83 15.95 2.57
CA GLU A 262 -9.73 16.13 4.00
C GLU A 262 -8.28 16.43 4.38
N ASN A 263 -8.10 17.38 5.29
CA ASN A 263 -6.82 17.61 5.92
C ASN A 263 -6.73 16.81 7.22
N GLN A 264 -5.95 15.73 7.22
CA GLN A 264 -5.73 14.83 8.35
C GLN A 264 -4.41 15.09 9.12
N SER A 265 -3.72 16.18 8.76
CA SER A 265 -2.54 16.69 9.45
C SER A 265 -2.76 16.79 10.98
N ARG A 266 -1.68 16.74 11.76
CA ARG A 266 -1.71 16.89 13.22
C ARG A 266 -1.74 18.33 13.68
N VAL A 267 -1.18 19.24 12.89
CA VAL A 267 -0.95 20.64 13.20
C VAL A 267 -1.30 21.53 12.00
N ASN A 268 -0.79 21.22 10.82
CA ASN A 268 -0.75 22.18 9.72
C ASN A 268 -2.08 22.33 8.96
N ALA A 269 -2.30 23.53 8.43
CA ALA A 269 -3.34 23.76 7.42
C ALA A 269 -2.77 23.42 6.03
N ALA A 270 -3.62 22.90 5.15
CA ALA A 270 -3.24 22.64 3.76
C ALA A 270 -3.73 23.79 2.88
N HIS A 271 -2.85 24.32 2.03
CA HIS A 271 -3.13 25.47 1.18
C HIS A 271 -3.12 25.10 -0.29
N ARG A 272 -3.94 25.79 -1.07
CA ARG A 272 -4.13 25.53 -2.50
C ARG A 272 -4.45 24.06 -2.77
N VAL A 273 -5.44 23.53 -2.05
CA VAL A 273 -5.79 22.12 -2.13
C VAL A 273 -6.41 21.76 -3.48
N GLY A 274 -6.19 20.54 -3.90
CA GLY A 274 -6.65 20.00 -5.16
C GLY A 274 -6.33 18.52 -5.29
N ALA A 275 -6.30 18.02 -6.52
CA ALA A 275 -5.90 16.66 -6.79
C ALA A 275 -5.15 16.56 -8.11
N ARG A 276 -4.20 15.62 -8.14
CA ARG A 276 -3.68 15.03 -9.36
C ARG A 276 -4.54 13.80 -9.69
N ILE A 277 -5.01 13.72 -10.92
CA ILE A 277 -5.81 12.59 -11.42
C ILE A 277 -5.00 11.94 -12.53
N ASP A 278 -4.41 10.78 -12.27
CA ASP A 278 -3.78 9.99 -13.33
C ASP A 278 -4.87 9.28 -14.13
N HIS A 279 -4.72 9.26 -15.45
CA HIS A 279 -5.68 8.66 -16.36
C HIS A 279 -4.99 8.19 -17.64
N ASP A 280 -5.67 7.31 -18.37
CA ASP A 280 -5.19 6.82 -19.65
C ASP A 280 -5.36 7.89 -20.74
N GLN A 281 -4.66 7.68 -21.85
CA GLN A 281 -4.83 8.51 -23.04
C GLN A 281 -6.28 8.45 -23.53
N GLY A 282 -6.77 9.56 -24.09
CA GLY A 282 -8.14 9.63 -24.59
C GLY A 282 -9.17 10.09 -23.56
N VAL A 283 -8.77 10.40 -22.33
CA VAL A 283 -9.62 11.00 -21.30
C VAL A 283 -9.17 12.42 -20.99
N ARG A 284 -10.12 13.33 -20.77
CA ARG A 284 -9.87 14.69 -20.27
C ARG A 284 -10.55 14.87 -18.92
N ILE A 285 -9.87 15.57 -18.02
CA ILE A 285 -10.38 15.92 -16.71
C ILE A 285 -10.55 17.44 -16.62
N SER A 286 -11.70 17.87 -16.12
CA SER A 286 -11.91 19.26 -15.72
C SER A 286 -12.64 19.30 -14.39
N ALA A 287 -12.69 20.46 -13.74
CA ALA A 287 -13.42 20.65 -12.51
C ALA A 287 -14.05 22.04 -12.50
N ASP A 288 -15.25 22.17 -11.93
CA ASP A 288 -15.93 23.47 -11.86
C ASP A 288 -15.24 24.43 -10.89
N GLU A 289 -14.72 23.89 -9.79
CA GLU A 289 -14.19 24.67 -8.68
C GLU A 289 -12.65 24.67 -8.61
N LEU A 290 -11.96 23.96 -9.51
CA LEU A 290 -10.49 23.84 -9.54
C LEU A 290 -9.94 24.21 -10.92
N ALA A 291 -8.77 24.85 -10.96
CA ALA A 291 -8.05 25.07 -12.20
C ALA A 291 -7.28 23.81 -12.58
N CYS A 292 -7.67 23.17 -13.68
CA CYS A 292 -7.04 21.95 -14.19
C CYS A 292 -6.05 22.25 -15.32
N SER A 293 -4.89 21.60 -15.25
CA SER A 293 -3.88 21.56 -16.30
C SER A 293 -3.63 20.12 -16.72
N ASP A 294 -3.72 19.85 -18.01
CA ASP A 294 -3.55 18.51 -18.56
C ASP A 294 -2.07 18.26 -18.90
N HIS A 295 -1.60 17.06 -18.57
CA HIS A 295 -0.25 16.57 -18.83
C HIS A 295 -0.33 15.17 -19.43
N ASP A 296 0.80 14.66 -19.92
CA ASP A 296 0.85 13.30 -20.45
C ASP A 296 0.61 12.27 -19.33
N GLY A 297 -0.54 11.59 -19.39
CA GLY A 297 -0.97 10.57 -18.43
C GLY A 297 -1.61 11.07 -17.13
N TYR A 298 -1.78 12.38 -16.94
CA TYR A 298 -2.46 12.92 -15.75
C TYR A 298 -2.97 14.35 -15.93
N SER A 299 -3.94 14.73 -15.10
CA SER A 299 -4.42 16.10 -14.96
C SER A 299 -4.16 16.62 -13.54
N LEU A 300 -3.60 17.82 -13.41
CA LEU A 300 -3.41 18.48 -12.12
C LEU A 300 -4.47 19.57 -11.94
N CYS A 301 -5.40 19.35 -11.03
CA CYS A 301 -6.50 20.24 -10.70
C CYS A 301 -6.29 20.88 -9.33
N ARG A 302 -5.97 22.17 -9.27
CA ARG A 302 -5.65 22.87 -8.02
C ARG A 302 -6.54 24.09 -7.82
N GLY A 303 -7.02 24.29 -6.59
CA GLY A 303 -7.79 25.48 -6.21
C GLY A 303 -6.97 26.44 -5.35
N ASP A 304 -7.61 27.53 -4.92
CA ASP A 304 -7.04 28.49 -3.96
C ASP A 304 -7.50 28.21 -2.51
N ALA A 305 -8.37 27.22 -2.33
CA ALA A 305 -8.92 26.88 -1.03
C ALA A 305 -7.83 26.42 -0.06
N SER A 306 -8.03 26.75 1.22
CA SER A 306 -7.22 26.26 2.33
C SER A 306 -8.08 25.42 3.26
N LEU A 307 -7.58 24.27 3.68
CA LEU A 307 -8.23 23.39 4.63
C LEU A 307 -7.51 23.46 5.96
N ALA A 308 -8.20 23.98 6.99
CA ALA A 308 -7.73 23.86 8.36
C ALA A 308 -7.59 22.39 8.76
N ARG A 309 -6.78 22.11 9.78
CA ARG A 309 -6.63 20.76 10.34
C ARG A 309 -8.00 20.15 10.67
N GLY A 310 -8.24 18.94 10.20
CA GLY A 310 -9.48 18.18 10.41
C GLY A 310 -10.67 18.67 9.58
N ALA A 311 -10.49 19.70 8.75
CA ALA A 311 -11.53 20.17 7.87
C ALA A 311 -11.62 19.32 6.60
N SER A 312 -12.81 19.30 6.01
CA SER A 312 -13.05 18.76 4.67
C SER A 312 -13.34 19.90 3.70
N SER A 313 -12.99 19.71 2.43
CA SER A 313 -13.47 20.55 1.35
C SER A 313 -14.98 20.40 1.15
N GLY A 314 -15.56 21.32 0.37
CA GLY A 314 -16.81 21.04 -0.33
C GLY A 314 -16.63 19.94 -1.37
N ASP A 315 -17.70 19.62 -2.10
CA ASP A 315 -17.65 18.65 -3.18
C ASP A 315 -17.12 19.31 -4.46
N TYR A 316 -15.91 18.92 -4.87
CA TYR A 316 -15.35 19.30 -6.16
C TYR A 316 -15.98 18.42 -7.24
N ARG A 317 -16.64 19.04 -8.22
CA ARG A 317 -17.30 18.32 -9.32
C ARG A 317 -16.30 18.09 -10.44
N LEU A 318 -15.66 16.93 -10.39
CA LEU A 318 -14.77 16.46 -11.45
C LEU A 318 -15.60 16.01 -12.65
N ARG A 319 -15.34 16.61 -13.80
CA ARG A 319 -15.89 16.23 -15.09
C ARG A 319 -14.89 15.42 -15.86
N VAL A 320 -15.28 14.20 -16.20
CA VAL A 320 -14.49 13.24 -16.98
C VAL A 320 -15.16 13.11 -18.35
N GLN A 321 -14.38 13.23 -19.42
CA GLN A 321 -14.87 13.14 -20.80
C GLN A 321 -13.93 12.30 -21.66
N SER A 322 -14.50 11.56 -22.62
CA SER A 322 -13.74 10.96 -23.71
C SER A 322 -13.31 12.05 -24.72
N SER A 323 -12.02 12.18 -24.98
CA SER A 323 -11.43 13.30 -25.73
C SER A 323 -11.86 13.35 -27.21
N THR A 324 -12.27 12.21 -27.77
CA THR A 324 -12.73 12.06 -29.16
C THR A 324 -14.17 11.55 -29.27
N GLY A 325 -14.90 11.46 -28.15
CA GLY A 325 -16.20 10.81 -28.11
C GLY A 325 -16.12 9.31 -28.48
N ALA A 326 -14.94 8.70 -28.36
CA ALA A 326 -14.74 7.28 -28.62
C ALA A 326 -15.09 6.44 -27.39
N THR A 327 -15.38 5.16 -27.63
CA THR A 327 -15.45 4.13 -26.59
C THR A 327 -14.09 3.99 -25.93
N VAL A 328 -14.03 4.27 -24.62
CA VAL A 328 -12.80 4.24 -23.84
C VAL A 328 -13.10 3.79 -22.41
N GLN A 329 -12.21 2.95 -21.88
CA GLN A 329 -12.15 2.68 -20.46
C GLN A 329 -10.89 3.36 -19.93
N SER A 330 -11.01 4.06 -18.81
CA SER A 330 -9.84 4.52 -18.09
C SER A 330 -9.94 4.32 -16.59
N ARG A 331 -8.82 3.88 -15.99
CA ARG A 331 -8.68 3.85 -14.54
C ARG A 331 -8.13 5.19 -14.06
N LEU A 332 -8.94 5.90 -13.29
CA LEU A 332 -8.60 7.19 -12.70
C LEU A 332 -7.99 6.94 -11.32
N TRP A 333 -6.73 7.32 -11.11
CA TRP A 333 -6.10 7.32 -9.79
C TRP A 333 -6.09 8.74 -9.24
N ILE A 334 -6.70 8.93 -8.08
CA ILE A 334 -6.86 10.23 -7.47
C ILE A 334 -5.85 10.38 -6.34
N TRP A 335 -5.00 11.39 -6.49
CA TRP A 335 -3.98 11.76 -5.52
C TRP A 335 -4.30 13.15 -4.99
N PRO A 336 -4.66 13.30 -3.71
CA PRO A 336 -4.75 14.61 -3.09
C PRO A 336 -3.46 15.40 -3.30
N ASP A 337 -3.59 16.71 -3.52
CA ASP A 337 -2.49 17.59 -3.86
C ASP A 337 -2.66 18.96 -3.19
N SER A 338 -1.53 19.63 -2.91
CA SER A 338 -1.53 20.97 -2.34
C SER A 338 -0.23 21.73 -2.63
N ALA A 339 -0.11 22.95 -2.11
CA ALA A 339 1.17 23.66 -2.13
C ALA A 339 2.25 23.00 -1.26
N ALA A 340 1.83 22.24 -0.24
CA ALA A 340 2.69 21.53 0.70
C ALA A 340 2.88 20.06 0.29
N HIS A 341 3.92 19.43 0.82
CA HIS A 341 4.17 18.01 0.59
C HIS A 341 3.25 17.14 1.44
N ASP A 342 2.47 16.27 0.78
CA ASP A 342 1.76 15.20 1.45
C ASP A 342 2.76 14.09 1.86
N TYR A 343 3.03 13.98 3.16
CA TYR A 343 3.97 13.00 3.71
C TYR A 343 3.36 11.61 3.90
N TYR A 344 2.07 11.44 3.59
CA TYR A 344 1.36 10.18 3.75
C TYR A 344 0.45 9.89 2.54
N ARG A 345 1.04 9.56 1.40
CA ARG A 345 0.25 9.36 0.18
C ARG A 345 -0.39 7.98 0.13
N LEU A 346 -1.72 7.95 0.27
CA LEU A 346 -2.51 6.73 0.12
C LEU A 346 -3.11 6.58 -1.28
N GLU A 347 -2.74 5.52 -1.97
CA GLU A 347 -3.35 5.07 -3.24
C GLU A 347 -4.61 4.27 -2.91
N ARG A 348 -5.64 4.97 -2.45
CA ARG A 348 -6.91 4.32 -2.06
C ARG A 348 -8.04 4.61 -3.03
N ASP A 349 -7.98 5.72 -3.74
CA ASP A 349 -9.11 6.18 -4.53
C ASP A 349 -8.83 6.02 -6.02
N ALA A 350 -9.09 4.80 -6.48
CA ALA A 350 -9.12 4.48 -7.90
C ALA A 350 -10.54 4.13 -8.33
N VAL A 351 -11.00 4.76 -9.41
CA VAL A 351 -12.28 4.46 -10.04
C VAL A 351 -12.07 4.18 -11.52
N THR A 352 -12.95 3.41 -12.13
CA THR A 352 -12.92 3.18 -13.58
C THR A 352 -14.03 3.97 -14.24
N ALA A 353 -13.67 4.90 -15.13
CA ALA A 353 -14.61 5.58 -16.01
C ALA A 353 -14.71 4.79 -17.33
N ILE A 354 -15.94 4.49 -17.74
CA ILE A 354 -16.24 3.69 -18.93
C ILE A 354 -17.18 4.50 -19.81
N PHE A 355 -16.66 4.91 -20.97
CA PHE A 355 -17.43 5.55 -22.02
C PHE A 355 -17.68 4.51 -23.11
N SER A 356 -18.95 4.14 -23.34
CA SER A 356 -19.29 3.08 -24.29
C SER A 356 -20.74 3.16 -24.71
N ASP A 357 -21.05 2.75 -25.94
CA ASP A 357 -22.39 2.51 -26.47
C ASP A 357 -22.81 1.02 -26.38
N GLN A 358 -22.05 0.23 -25.63
CA GLN A 358 -22.27 -1.20 -25.37
C GLN A 358 -22.55 -1.45 -23.89
N PRO A 359 -23.28 -2.54 -23.54
CA PRO A 359 -23.41 -3.00 -22.17
C PRO A 359 -22.06 -3.50 -21.62
N ASP A 360 -21.95 -3.64 -20.29
CA ASP A 360 -20.81 -4.26 -19.60
C ASP A 360 -21.30 -5.58 -18.99
N LEU A 361 -20.97 -6.71 -19.64
CA LEU A 361 -21.52 -8.02 -19.29
C LEU A 361 -20.55 -8.82 -18.45
N LEU A 362 -20.91 -9.06 -17.19
CA LEU A 362 -20.14 -9.91 -16.29
C LEU A 362 -20.75 -11.31 -16.20
N MET A 363 -19.93 -12.33 -16.44
CA MET A 363 -20.27 -13.72 -16.13
C MET A 363 -19.96 -14.04 -14.67
N ALA A 364 -20.97 -14.55 -13.97
CA ALA A 364 -20.83 -15.16 -12.66
C ALA A 364 -21.40 -16.58 -12.70
N GLY A 365 -20.93 -17.45 -11.82
CA GLY A 365 -21.53 -18.76 -11.70
C GLY A 365 -21.16 -19.49 -10.43
N THR A 366 -21.89 -20.55 -10.16
CA THR A 366 -21.63 -21.47 -9.05
C THR A 366 -21.77 -22.91 -9.53
N GLN A 367 -21.15 -23.84 -8.79
CA GLN A 367 -21.37 -25.27 -8.98
C GLN A 367 -21.65 -25.93 -7.63
N ARG A 368 -22.60 -26.84 -7.61
CA ARG A 368 -23.02 -27.55 -6.40
C ARG A 368 -23.21 -29.04 -6.67
N LEU A 369 -22.69 -29.88 -5.78
CA LEU A 369 -22.91 -31.33 -5.82
C LEU A 369 -24.25 -31.67 -5.15
N ASN A 370 -25.07 -32.46 -5.83
CA ASN A 370 -26.42 -32.89 -5.47
C ASN A 370 -26.54 -34.40 -5.70
N GLY A 371 -26.15 -35.20 -4.70
CA GLY A 371 -26.01 -36.65 -4.88
C GLY A 371 -24.97 -36.94 -5.96
N ASP A 372 -25.37 -37.67 -7.00
CA ASP A 372 -24.51 -38.03 -8.13
C ASP A 372 -24.54 -37.00 -9.28
N THR A 373 -25.16 -35.84 -9.06
CA THR A 373 -25.31 -34.78 -10.08
C THR A 373 -24.66 -33.48 -9.65
N VAL A 374 -24.20 -32.69 -10.61
CA VAL A 374 -23.68 -31.34 -10.39
C VAL A 374 -24.64 -30.33 -10.99
N THR A 375 -25.12 -29.39 -10.17
CA THR A 375 -25.91 -28.25 -10.64
C THR A 375 -24.98 -27.06 -10.87
N LEU A 376 -24.99 -26.55 -12.09
CA LEU A 376 -24.25 -25.36 -12.50
C LEU A 376 -25.21 -24.19 -12.62
N GLU A 377 -24.95 -23.11 -11.90
CA GLU A 377 -25.62 -21.83 -12.13
C GLU A 377 -24.70 -20.94 -12.97
N ALA A 378 -25.20 -20.49 -14.11
CA ALA A 378 -24.57 -19.42 -14.90
C ALA A 378 -25.46 -18.19 -14.80
N ARG A 379 -24.85 -17.03 -14.51
CA ARG A 379 -25.53 -15.75 -14.37
C ARG A 379 -24.80 -14.69 -15.17
N LEU A 380 -25.50 -14.08 -16.10
CA LEU A 380 -25.01 -12.94 -16.87
C LEU A 380 -25.60 -11.66 -16.27
N ILE A 381 -24.74 -10.69 -15.97
CA ILE A 381 -25.08 -9.43 -15.30
C ILE A 381 -24.72 -8.28 -16.23
N ASN A 382 -25.67 -7.42 -16.58
CA ASN A 382 -25.37 -6.15 -17.21
C ASN A 382 -25.01 -5.13 -16.12
N ARG A 383 -23.72 -4.80 -15.98
CA ARG A 383 -23.22 -3.82 -15.01
C ARG A 383 -23.33 -2.39 -15.50
N ALA A 384 -23.52 -2.18 -16.80
CA ALA A 384 -23.70 -0.85 -17.35
C ALA A 384 -25.00 -0.23 -16.82
N THR A 385 -24.95 1.07 -16.54
CA THR A 385 -26.09 1.84 -16.03
C THR A 385 -26.75 2.72 -17.09
N HIS A 386 -26.23 2.68 -18.32
CA HIS A 386 -26.59 3.61 -19.40
C HIS A 386 -26.91 2.91 -20.73
N PHE A 387 -26.66 1.61 -20.87
CA PHE A 387 -27.03 0.82 -22.05
C PHE A 387 -27.56 -0.58 -21.67
N PRO A 388 -28.71 -1.00 -22.23
CA PRO A 388 -29.22 -2.36 -22.08
C PRO A 388 -28.47 -3.33 -23.01
N ALA A 389 -28.46 -4.61 -22.66
CA ALA A 389 -27.95 -5.68 -23.51
C ALA A 389 -29.09 -6.32 -24.31
N GLN A 390 -28.99 -6.33 -25.63
CA GLN A 390 -29.99 -6.91 -26.53
C GLN A 390 -29.67 -8.37 -26.85
N ASP A 391 -30.69 -9.22 -26.93
CA ASP A 391 -30.56 -10.66 -27.25
C ASP A 391 -29.45 -11.35 -26.44
N ALA A 392 -29.41 -11.10 -25.13
CA ALA A 392 -28.40 -11.65 -24.26
C ALA A 392 -28.49 -13.18 -24.23
N TRP A 393 -27.34 -13.84 -24.19
CA TRP A 393 -27.23 -15.29 -24.23
C TRP A 393 -26.13 -15.78 -23.31
N LEU A 394 -26.25 -17.03 -22.86
CA LEU A 394 -25.19 -17.76 -22.19
C LEU A 394 -25.02 -19.16 -22.79
N SER A 395 -23.89 -19.80 -22.56
CA SER A 395 -23.65 -21.16 -22.99
C SER A 395 -22.85 -21.97 -21.99
N PHE A 396 -23.07 -23.28 -22.01
CA PHE A 396 -22.33 -24.29 -21.26
C PHE A 396 -21.65 -25.22 -22.27
N ARG A 397 -20.32 -25.27 -22.29
CA ARG A 397 -19.55 -26.29 -23.00
C ARG A 397 -19.22 -27.41 -22.05
N ILE A 398 -19.89 -28.54 -22.21
CA ILE A 398 -19.76 -29.73 -21.38
C ILE A 398 -18.61 -30.58 -21.89
N PRO A 399 -17.67 -31.01 -21.02
CA PRO A 399 -16.56 -31.86 -21.42
C PRO A 399 -17.01 -33.30 -21.68
N GLN A 400 -16.14 -34.09 -22.33
CA GLN A 400 -16.36 -35.53 -22.46
C GLN A 400 -16.47 -36.20 -21.08
N GLY A 401 -17.29 -37.26 -21.00
CA GLY A 401 -17.57 -37.98 -19.74
C GLY A 401 -18.73 -37.38 -18.93
N TRP A 402 -19.22 -36.19 -19.31
CA TRP A 402 -20.35 -35.52 -18.67
C TRP A 402 -21.50 -35.30 -19.66
N SER A 403 -22.74 -35.34 -19.17
CA SER A 403 -23.96 -35.05 -19.93
C SER A 403 -24.96 -34.25 -19.08
N TRP A 404 -25.85 -33.49 -19.72
CA TRP A 404 -26.94 -32.80 -19.03
C TRP A 404 -28.15 -33.73 -18.85
N LYS A 405 -28.88 -33.60 -17.73
CA LYS A 405 -30.10 -34.40 -17.46
C LYS A 405 -31.35 -33.83 -18.12
N SER A 406 -31.45 -32.51 -18.14
CA SER A 406 -32.57 -31.78 -18.74
C SER A 406 -32.11 -30.39 -19.15
N LEU A 407 -32.56 -29.93 -20.32
CA LEU A 407 -32.29 -28.58 -20.78
C LEU A 407 -33.24 -27.57 -20.13
N PRO A 408 -32.74 -26.43 -19.65
CA PRO A 408 -33.59 -25.36 -19.15
C PRO A 408 -34.42 -24.72 -20.28
N GLU A 409 -35.48 -24.02 -19.90
CA GLU A 409 -36.28 -23.28 -20.86
C GLU A 409 -35.44 -22.24 -21.62
N GLY A 410 -35.66 -22.15 -22.93
CA GLY A 410 -34.89 -21.28 -23.82
C GLY A 410 -33.46 -21.77 -24.11
N CYS A 411 -33.10 -22.99 -23.70
CA CYS A 411 -31.81 -23.61 -23.99
C CYS A 411 -31.92 -24.72 -25.04
N SER A 412 -30.89 -24.84 -25.87
CA SER A 412 -30.80 -25.87 -26.91
C SER A 412 -29.34 -26.30 -27.14
N GLY A 413 -29.14 -27.51 -27.66
CA GLY A 413 -27.81 -28.02 -28.01
C GLY A 413 -27.47 -29.38 -27.39
N GLY A 414 -26.26 -29.84 -27.66
CA GLY A 414 -25.71 -31.11 -27.17
C GLY A 414 -24.55 -30.87 -26.20
N ALA A 415 -23.32 -31.11 -26.66
CA ALA A 415 -22.10 -30.82 -25.90
C ALA A 415 -21.88 -29.33 -25.62
N VAL A 416 -22.43 -28.46 -26.46
CA VAL A 416 -22.54 -27.02 -26.19
C VAL A 416 -24.02 -26.70 -26.05
N VAL A 417 -24.46 -26.36 -24.84
CA VAL A 417 -25.81 -25.92 -24.52
C VAL A 417 -25.83 -24.40 -24.61
N ARG A 418 -26.65 -23.82 -25.47
CA ARG A 418 -26.81 -22.36 -25.60
C ARG A 418 -28.20 -21.96 -25.14
N CYS A 419 -28.27 -20.95 -24.28
CA CYS A 419 -29.48 -20.43 -23.68
C CYS A 419 -29.71 -18.98 -24.06
N GLN A 420 -30.90 -18.67 -24.57
CA GLN A 420 -31.33 -17.29 -24.77
C GLN A 420 -31.90 -16.72 -23.47
N LEU A 421 -31.46 -15.52 -23.13
CA LEU A 421 -31.90 -14.76 -21.95
C LEU A 421 -32.87 -13.62 -22.34
N GLY A 422 -32.84 -13.19 -23.61
CA GLY A 422 -33.57 -12.02 -24.08
C GLY A 422 -32.85 -10.73 -23.70
N ASP A 423 -33.57 -9.61 -23.70
CA ASP A 423 -32.97 -8.33 -23.36
C ASP A 423 -32.72 -8.21 -21.85
N LEU A 424 -31.55 -7.68 -21.49
CA LEU A 424 -31.18 -7.35 -20.11
C LEU A 424 -31.10 -5.83 -19.97
N ALA A 425 -32.03 -5.26 -19.20
CA ALA A 425 -31.99 -3.84 -18.83
C ALA A 425 -30.71 -3.48 -18.08
N GLU A 426 -30.47 -2.18 -17.91
CA GLU A 426 -29.33 -1.63 -17.16
C GLU A 426 -29.32 -2.14 -15.71
N GLY A 427 -28.18 -2.64 -15.23
CA GLY A 427 -28.06 -3.23 -13.90
C GLY A 427 -28.77 -4.58 -13.71
N ALA A 428 -29.50 -5.08 -14.71
CA ALA A 428 -30.25 -6.32 -14.62
C ALA A 428 -29.35 -7.55 -14.77
N GLN A 429 -29.87 -8.70 -14.33
CA GLN A 429 -29.19 -9.99 -14.44
C GLN A 429 -30.20 -11.09 -14.79
N ALA A 430 -29.72 -12.11 -15.49
CA ALA A 430 -30.46 -13.35 -15.71
C ALA A 430 -29.55 -14.56 -15.49
N SER A 431 -30.15 -15.64 -15.00
CA SER A 431 -29.43 -16.90 -14.77
C SER A 431 -30.10 -18.09 -15.44
N ARG A 432 -29.31 -19.14 -15.64
CA ARG A 432 -29.76 -20.48 -16.03
C ARG A 432 -29.06 -21.52 -15.17
N LEU A 433 -29.82 -22.54 -14.80
CA LEU A 433 -29.35 -23.68 -14.03
C LEU A 433 -29.25 -24.90 -14.93
N LEU A 434 -28.07 -25.49 -15.07
CA LEU A 434 -27.88 -26.73 -15.82
C LEU A 434 -27.48 -27.86 -14.87
N VAL A 435 -28.26 -28.94 -14.86
CA VAL A 435 -27.92 -30.15 -14.09
C VAL A 435 -27.18 -31.11 -15.01
N ILE A 436 -25.96 -31.46 -14.62
CA ILE A 436 -25.11 -32.43 -15.31
C ILE A 436 -24.83 -33.66 -14.44
N GLU A 437 -24.57 -34.78 -15.08
CA GLU A 437 -24.14 -36.03 -14.46
C GLU A 437 -23.02 -36.65 -15.29
N GLY A 438 -22.22 -37.50 -14.66
CA GLY A 438 -21.09 -38.16 -15.31
C GLY A 438 -19.81 -38.10 -14.48
N GLU A 439 -18.69 -38.38 -15.14
CA GLU A 439 -17.39 -38.54 -14.52
C GLU A 439 -16.26 -38.06 -15.44
N GLY A 440 -15.12 -37.71 -14.86
CA GLY A 440 -13.92 -37.27 -15.57
C GLY A 440 -13.42 -35.89 -15.17
N GLU A 441 -12.21 -35.58 -15.62
CA GLU A 441 -11.41 -34.40 -15.20
C GLU A 441 -11.60 -33.16 -16.08
N GLY A 442 -12.54 -33.20 -17.02
CA GLY A 442 -12.78 -32.10 -17.94
C GLY A 442 -13.42 -30.88 -17.27
N ARG A 443 -13.15 -29.69 -17.81
CA ARG A 443 -13.78 -28.43 -17.38
C ARG A 443 -15.06 -28.16 -18.14
N VAL A 444 -16.08 -27.68 -17.42
CA VAL A 444 -17.20 -26.99 -18.05
C VAL A 444 -16.81 -25.54 -18.25
N TYR A 445 -16.95 -25.04 -19.49
CA TYR A 445 -16.73 -23.63 -19.80
C TYR A 445 -18.07 -22.93 -19.96
N LEU A 446 -18.22 -21.81 -19.26
CA LEU A 446 -19.31 -20.87 -19.43
C LEU A 446 -18.85 -19.71 -20.30
N ASP A 447 -19.73 -19.27 -21.18
CA ASP A 447 -19.52 -18.11 -22.04
C ASP A 447 -20.84 -17.35 -22.19
N GLY A 448 -20.78 -16.05 -22.44
CA GLY A 448 -21.97 -15.22 -22.59
C GLY A 448 -21.71 -13.99 -23.43
N GLY A 449 -22.79 -13.33 -23.83
CA GLY A 449 -22.69 -12.12 -24.62
C GLY A 449 -24.06 -11.57 -24.99
N SER A 450 -24.06 -10.57 -25.86
CA SER A 450 -25.26 -9.93 -26.40
C SER A 450 -25.06 -9.56 -27.87
N SER A 451 -26.15 -9.28 -28.60
CA SER A 451 -26.07 -8.75 -29.97
C SER A 451 -25.60 -7.29 -29.99
N SER A 452 -25.81 -6.56 -28.90
CA SER A 452 -25.35 -5.18 -28.66
C SER A 452 -23.87 -5.05 -28.23
N GLY A 453 -23.12 -6.15 -28.20
CA GLY A 453 -21.71 -6.14 -27.81
C GLY A 453 -21.47 -6.31 -26.30
N ASP A 454 -20.25 -5.99 -25.87
CA ASP A 454 -19.79 -6.09 -24.50
C ASP A 454 -18.53 -5.23 -24.33
N PHE A 455 -18.60 -4.23 -23.46
CA PHE A 455 -17.47 -3.37 -23.14
C PHE A 455 -17.47 -2.93 -21.67
N PRO A 456 -16.36 -3.12 -20.93
CA PRO A 456 -15.11 -3.74 -21.38
C PRO A 456 -15.25 -5.23 -21.65
N ALA A 457 -14.63 -5.73 -22.72
CA ALA A 457 -14.75 -7.14 -23.10
C ALA A 457 -13.87 -8.08 -22.24
N GLY A 458 -14.21 -9.36 -22.23
CA GLY A 458 -13.34 -10.44 -21.75
C GLY A 458 -13.66 -10.96 -20.34
N ASP A 459 -14.75 -10.52 -19.73
CA ASP A 459 -15.25 -10.98 -18.44
C ASP A 459 -16.58 -11.75 -18.53
N THR A 460 -16.92 -12.20 -19.73
CA THR A 460 -18.06 -13.08 -20.00
C THR A 460 -17.72 -14.57 -19.95
N GLN A 461 -16.48 -14.94 -19.58
CA GLN A 461 -16.01 -16.33 -19.57
C GLN A 461 -15.65 -16.83 -18.16
N LEU A 462 -16.08 -18.05 -17.83
CA LEU A 462 -15.78 -18.71 -16.56
C LEU A 462 -15.61 -20.22 -16.80
N SER A 463 -14.91 -20.93 -15.91
CA SER A 463 -14.86 -22.40 -15.99
C SER A 463 -14.93 -23.06 -14.63
N PHE A 464 -15.51 -24.26 -14.61
CA PHE A 464 -15.66 -25.09 -13.43
C PHE A 464 -15.07 -26.48 -13.69
N LEU A 465 -14.58 -27.12 -12.62
CA LEU A 465 -14.28 -28.54 -12.59
C LEU A 465 -15.44 -29.24 -11.86
N PRO A 466 -16.36 -29.93 -12.56
CA PRO A 466 -17.50 -30.58 -11.94
C PRO A 466 -17.10 -31.60 -10.86
N SER A 467 -15.97 -32.29 -11.06
CA SER A 467 -15.39 -33.23 -10.09
C SER A 467 -15.01 -32.58 -8.75
N GLN A 468 -14.86 -31.25 -8.70
CA GLN A 468 -14.55 -30.48 -7.50
C GLN A 468 -15.78 -29.81 -6.86
N ALA A 469 -16.98 -30.05 -7.39
CA ALA A 469 -18.20 -29.53 -6.80
C ALA A 469 -18.39 -30.07 -5.38
N ARG A 470 -18.84 -29.21 -4.47
CA ARG A 470 -19.09 -29.57 -3.06
C ARG A 470 -20.58 -29.57 -2.78
N ALA A 471 -21.02 -30.44 -1.87
CA ALA A 471 -22.35 -30.34 -1.28
C ALA A 471 -22.37 -29.14 -0.32
N GLU A 472 -23.46 -28.38 -0.24
CA GLU A 472 -23.58 -27.40 0.84
C GLU A 472 -23.61 -28.14 2.18
N THR A 473 -22.79 -27.68 3.11
CA THR A 473 -23.00 -27.94 4.53
C THR A 473 -24.23 -27.12 4.93
N PRO A 474 -25.26 -27.71 5.58
CA PRO A 474 -26.41 -26.95 6.05
C PRO A 474 -25.92 -25.82 6.96
N ARG A 475 -26.21 -24.56 6.61
CA ARG A 475 -26.09 -23.45 7.55
C ARG A 475 -27.12 -23.70 8.65
N ALA A 476 -26.66 -23.98 9.87
CA ALA A 476 -27.52 -23.92 11.05
C ALA A 476 -28.07 -22.49 11.16
N GLU A 477 -29.39 -22.35 11.17
CA GLU A 477 -30.06 -21.11 11.48
C GLU A 477 -29.63 -20.66 12.88
N ALA A 478 -28.80 -19.63 12.96
CA ALA A 478 -28.52 -18.93 14.21
C ALA A 478 -29.70 -18.02 14.55
N GLY A 479 -30.76 -18.62 15.10
CA GLY A 479 -31.71 -17.92 15.95
C GLY A 479 -31.03 -17.59 17.27
N GLY A 480 -30.94 -16.30 17.61
CA GLY A 480 -30.24 -15.83 18.80
C GLY A 480 -30.95 -16.17 20.11
N SER A 481 -30.17 -16.28 21.19
CA SER A 481 -30.49 -15.78 22.54
C SER A 481 -29.49 -16.33 23.57
N GLY A 482 -28.92 -15.42 24.38
CA GLY A 482 -28.75 -15.64 25.82
C GLY A 482 -27.58 -16.51 26.31
N GLY A 483 -26.53 -15.84 26.80
CA GLY A 483 -26.02 -15.96 28.18
C GLY A 483 -25.65 -17.33 28.78
N GLY A 484 -24.46 -17.38 29.38
CA GLY A 484 -24.15 -18.25 30.52
C GLY A 484 -23.07 -19.28 30.25
N GLY A 485 -21.91 -19.11 30.90
CA GLY A 485 -20.82 -20.07 30.83
C GLY A 485 -21.07 -21.35 31.62
N ALA A 486 -20.34 -22.41 31.27
CA ALA A 486 -19.81 -23.41 32.19
C ALA A 486 -18.81 -24.32 31.47
N LEU A 487 -17.80 -24.73 32.24
CA LEU A 487 -16.69 -25.61 31.91
C LEU A 487 -17.14 -27.05 31.58
N GLY A 488 -16.35 -27.76 30.77
CA GLY A 488 -16.55 -29.20 30.53
C GLY A 488 -15.41 -29.86 29.76
N LEU A 489 -14.52 -30.49 30.50
CA LEU A 489 -13.35 -31.31 30.10
C LEU A 489 -13.72 -32.49 29.18
N GLY A 490 -12.77 -32.92 28.32
CA GLY A 490 -12.88 -34.21 27.63
C GLY A 490 -11.85 -34.50 26.53
N TRP A 491 -10.60 -34.80 26.93
CA TRP A 491 -9.72 -35.87 26.43
C TRP A 491 -9.74 -36.25 24.94
N TRP A 492 -8.57 -36.26 24.28
CA TRP A 492 -7.97 -37.50 23.74
C TRP A 492 -6.44 -37.32 23.58
N LEU A 493 -5.70 -38.16 24.30
CA LEU A 493 -4.29 -38.49 24.11
C LEU A 493 -4.09 -39.22 22.77
N ILE A 494 -3.07 -38.84 21.99
CA ILE A 494 -2.23 -39.81 21.26
C ILE A 494 -0.77 -39.34 21.37
N LEU A 495 0.04 -40.20 22.00
CA LEU A 495 1.48 -40.11 22.13
C LEU A 495 2.08 -41.29 21.36
N LEU A 496 3.30 -41.08 20.84
CA LEU A 496 4.40 -42.06 20.60
C LEU A 496 4.31 -42.86 19.27
N ILE A 497 5.37 -43.07 18.46
CA ILE A 497 6.83 -43.12 18.71
C ILE A 497 7.64 -42.97 17.39
N TYR A 498 8.76 -42.25 17.51
CA TYR A 498 10.09 -42.34 16.86
C TYR A 498 10.31 -42.63 15.36
N GLY A 499 11.14 -41.77 14.77
CA GLY A 499 12.16 -42.12 13.78
C GLY A 499 13.44 -41.30 14.01
N LEU A 500 14.48 -41.93 14.56
CA LEU A 500 15.86 -41.43 14.63
C LEU A 500 16.50 -41.41 13.24
N SER A 501 17.24 -40.35 12.90
CA SER A 501 18.32 -40.34 11.91
C SER A 501 19.20 -39.11 12.16
N THR A 502 20.24 -39.23 12.99
CA THR A 502 21.66 -39.34 12.62
C THR A 502 22.23 -38.22 11.75
N ARG A 503 23.16 -37.47 12.38
CA ARG A 503 24.13 -36.52 11.84
C ARG A 503 24.83 -37.02 10.58
N LEU A 504 25.17 -36.08 9.68
CA LEU A 504 26.44 -36.04 8.95
C LEU A 504 26.68 -34.61 8.42
N LYS A 505 27.73 -33.99 8.96
CA LYS A 505 28.50 -32.79 8.56
C LYS A 505 27.78 -31.51 8.15
#